data_AF-A0AAW5KLW5-F1
#
_entry.id   AF-A0AAW5KLW5-F1
#
_cell.length_a   1.000
_cell.length_b   1.000
_cell.length_c   1.000
_cell.angle_alpha   90.00
_cell.angle_beta   90.00
_cell.angle_gamma   90.00
#
_symmetry.space_group_name_H-M   'P 1'
#
loop_
_entity.id
_entity.type
_entity.pdbx_description
1 polymer ?
#
loop_
_entity_poly.entity_id
_entity_poly.type
_entity_poly.pdbx_seq_one_letter_code
_entity_poly.pdbx_strand_id
1 'polypeptide(L)'
;LRGSRDGFSETVVFNTALIRRRIRDPRLTFEKLSVGESSKTDVALGYIDGVADPKLVGVLREKIKALTPKNMVINQQNLVELLLKKPSINPFPKVRYT
;
A
#
# COMPACT_ATOMS: atom_id res chain seq x y z
N LEU A 1 -16.01 -7.52 -24.98
CA LEU A 1 -16.23 -8.39 -23.79
C LEU A 1 -15.06 -9.37 -23.59
N ARG A 2 -13.82 -8.89 -23.40
CA ARG A 2 -12.68 -9.72 -22.93
C ARG A 2 -11.69 -8.82 -22.20
N GLY A 3 -11.78 -8.82 -20.88
CA GLY A 3 -10.78 -8.26 -19.99
C GLY A 3 -10.72 -9.17 -18.77
N SER A 4 -9.52 -9.62 -18.41
CA SER A 4 -9.31 -10.49 -17.25
C SER A 4 -9.97 -9.85 -16.02
N ARG A 5 -10.88 -10.58 -15.36
CA ARG A 5 -11.45 -10.23 -14.06
C ARG A 5 -10.39 -10.40 -12.96
N ASP A 6 -9.23 -9.78 -13.12
CA ASP A 6 -8.25 -9.67 -12.04
C ASP A 6 -8.68 -8.49 -11.17
N GLY A 7 -9.72 -8.71 -10.36
CA GLY A 7 -10.01 -7.83 -9.24
C GLY A 7 -9.00 -8.10 -8.13
N PHE A 8 -8.52 -7.04 -7.46
CA PHE A 8 -7.78 -7.24 -6.22
C PHE A 8 -8.67 -7.97 -5.20
N SER A 9 -8.13 -9.05 -4.63
CA SER A 9 -8.75 -9.85 -3.57
C SER A 9 -8.37 -9.30 -2.19
N GLU A 10 -9.07 -9.70 -1.13
CA GLU A 10 -8.70 -9.31 0.24
C GLU A 10 -7.35 -9.91 0.68
N THR A 11 -6.85 -10.92 -0.03
CA THR A 11 -5.60 -11.59 0.30
C THR A 11 -4.40 -10.95 -0.43
N VAL A 12 -3.55 -10.31 0.36
CA VAL A 12 -2.33 -9.60 -0.09
C VAL A 12 -1.42 -10.48 -0.96
N VAL A 13 -1.30 -11.78 -0.64
CA VAL A 13 -0.44 -12.73 -1.36
C VAL A 13 -0.91 -12.94 -2.80
N PHE A 14 -2.21 -13.14 -3.02
CA PHE A 14 -2.76 -13.32 -4.36
C PHE A 14 -2.61 -12.06 -5.20
N ASN A 15 -2.84 -10.88 -4.60
CA ASN A 15 -2.68 -9.60 -5.28
C ASN A 15 -1.22 -9.35 -5.70
N THR A 16 -0.28 -9.68 -4.82
CA THR A 16 1.16 -9.56 -5.09
C THR A 16 1.57 -10.48 -6.26
N ALA A 17 1.03 -11.71 -6.30
CA ALA A 17 1.26 -12.63 -7.40
C ALA A 17 0.66 -12.13 -8.73
N LEU A 18 -0.52 -11.51 -8.71
CA LEU A 18 -1.13 -10.91 -9.91
C LEU A 18 -0.29 -9.76 -10.46
N ILE A 19 0.23 -8.88 -9.59
CA ILE A 19 1.12 -7.80 -10.03
C ILE A 19 2.43 -8.36 -10.59
N ARG A 20 3.03 -9.36 -9.95
CA ARG A 20 4.27 -10.01 -10.41
C ARG A 20 4.11 -10.77 -11.74
N ARG A 21 2.90 -11.27 -12.04
CA ARG A 21 2.58 -11.87 -13.36
C ARG A 21 2.57 -10.83 -14.47
N ARG A 22 2.12 -9.60 -14.18
CA ARG A 22 2.06 -8.49 -15.14
C ARG A 22 3.39 -7.77 -15.29
N ILE A 23 4.14 -7.62 -14.19
CA ILE A 23 5.44 -6.94 -14.15
C ILE A 23 6.51 -7.97 -13.82
N ARG A 24 7.26 -8.41 -14.84
CA ARG A 24 8.33 -9.41 -14.71
C ARG A 24 9.70 -8.78 -14.43
N ASP A 25 9.73 -7.64 -13.74
CA ASP A 25 10.99 -6.98 -13.36
C ASP A 25 11.51 -7.60 -12.04
N PRO A 26 12.76 -8.10 -11.99
CA PRO A 26 13.33 -8.64 -10.75
C PRO A 26 13.49 -7.60 -9.63
N ARG A 27 13.48 -6.29 -9.97
CA ARG A 27 13.58 -5.19 -9.02
C ARG A 27 12.25 -4.86 -8.34
N LEU A 28 11.15 -5.43 -8.82
CA LEU A 28 9.85 -5.30 -8.16
C LEU A 28 9.88 -6.01 -6.80
N THR A 29 9.89 -5.19 -5.75
CA THR A 29 9.98 -5.62 -4.36
C THR A 29 8.65 -5.40 -3.67
N PHE A 30 8.22 -6.40 -2.90
CA PHE A 30 7.05 -6.31 -2.03
C PHE A 30 7.48 -6.57 -0.60
N GLU A 31 7.29 -5.58 0.27
CA GLU A 31 7.57 -5.68 1.69
C GLU A 31 6.26 -5.85 2.45
N LYS A 32 6.16 -6.94 3.23
CA LYS A 32 5.01 -7.17 4.11
C LYS A 32 5.21 -6.40 5.42
N LEU A 33 4.24 -5.57 5.77
CA LEU A 33 4.17 -4.77 6.99
C LEU A 33 2.90 -5.16 7.75
N SER A 34 2.97 -5.19 9.07
CA SER A 34 1.79 -5.41 9.92
C SER A 34 1.51 -4.13 10.71
N VAL A 35 0.25 -3.70 10.73
CA VAL A 35 -0.17 -2.41 11.25
C VAL A 35 -1.34 -2.60 12.23
N GLY A 36 -1.31 -1.88 13.36
CA GLY A 36 -2.33 -1.96 14.41
C GLY A 36 -2.03 -2.99 15.50
N GLU A 37 -2.27 -2.61 16.76
CA GLU A 37 -1.92 -3.42 17.94
C GLU A 37 -2.91 -4.59 18.15
N SER A 38 -4.22 -4.34 18.04
CA SER A 38 -5.26 -5.35 18.22
C SER A 38 -5.76 -5.99 16.91
N SER A 39 -5.79 -5.26 15.79
CA SER A 39 -6.32 -5.78 14.52
C SER A 39 -5.29 -6.52 13.67
N LYS A 40 -3.98 -6.28 13.88
CA LYS A 40 -2.86 -6.85 13.11
C LYS A 40 -3.13 -6.90 11.61
N THR A 41 -3.45 -5.76 11.03
CA THR A 41 -3.80 -5.65 9.61
C THR A 41 -2.53 -5.81 8.77
N ASP A 42 -2.54 -6.78 7.85
CA ASP A 42 -1.46 -7.01 6.91
C ASP A 42 -1.52 -5.99 5.75
N VAL A 43 -0.42 -5.26 5.53
CA VAL A 43 -0.24 -4.29 4.45
C VAL A 43 0.99 -4.69 3.64
N ALA A 44 0.94 -4.60 2.32
CA ALA A 44 2.13 -4.75 1.48
C ALA A 44 2.54 -3.42 0.85
N LEU A 45 3.82 -3.08 0.97
CA LEU A 45 4.46 -1.98 0.28
C LEU A 45 5.18 -2.51 -0.96
N GLY A 46 4.61 -2.24 -2.15
CA GLY A 46 5.20 -2.60 -3.43
C GLY A 46 5.93 -1.43 -4.08
N TYR A 47 7.17 -1.63 -4.53
CA TYR A 47 7.97 -0.63 -5.27
C TYR A 47 8.97 -1.30 -6.21
N ILE A 48 9.45 -0.56 -7.22
CA ILE A 48 10.53 -1.04 -8.11
C ILE A 48 11.83 -0.42 -7.65
N ASP A 49 12.76 -1.27 -7.21
CA ASP A 49 14.08 -0.86 -6.76
C ASP A 49 14.88 -0.21 -7.91
N GLY A 50 15.57 0.89 -7.62
CA GLY A 50 16.26 1.72 -8.60
C GLY A 50 15.38 2.60 -9.51
N VAL A 51 14.05 2.51 -9.41
CA VAL A 51 13.11 3.44 -10.09
C VAL A 51 12.40 4.33 -9.08
N ALA A 52 11.96 3.76 -7.96
CA ALA A 52 11.38 4.51 -6.86
C ALA A 52 12.47 5.27 -6.08
N ASP A 53 12.16 6.50 -5.63
CA ASP A 53 13.05 7.25 -4.74
C ASP A 53 13.19 6.51 -3.39
N PRO A 54 14.39 6.02 -3.03
CA PRO A 54 14.58 5.26 -1.80
C PRO A 54 14.27 6.07 -0.54
N LYS A 55 14.44 7.39 -0.58
CA LYS A 55 14.08 8.27 0.55
C LYS A 55 12.58 8.27 0.76
N LEU A 56 11.80 8.38 -0.33
CA LEU A 56 10.34 8.36 -0.27
C LEU A 56 9.82 7.00 0.22
N VAL A 57 10.40 5.90 -0.29
CA VAL A 57 10.07 4.54 0.16
C VAL A 57 10.34 4.38 1.66
N GLY A 58 11.48 4.88 2.14
CA GLY A 58 11.83 4.89 3.57
C GLY A 58 10.83 5.68 4.42
N VAL A 59 10.47 6.89 3.99
CA VAL A 59 9.46 7.71 4.69
C VAL A 59 8.11 7.01 4.75
N LEU A 60 7.67 6.39 3.66
CA LEU A 60 6.41 5.63 3.63
C LEU A 60 6.47 4.42 4.55
N ARG A 61 7.58 3.66 4.54
CA ARG A 61 7.78 2.52 5.44
C ARG A 61 7.68 2.93 6.91
N GLU A 62 8.39 3.98 7.32
CA GLU A 62 8.36 4.45 8.70
C GLU A 62 6.99 5.00 9.10
N LYS A 63 6.32 5.73 8.20
CA LYS A 63 4.94 6.16 8.42
C LYS A 63 4.00 4.98 8.61
N ILE A 64 4.10 3.94 7.79
CA ILE A 64 3.24 2.75 7.89
C ILE A 64 3.48 2.02 9.21
N LYS A 65 4.74 1.88 9.65
CA LYS A 65 5.07 1.25 10.94
C LYS A 65 4.60 2.06 12.14
N ALA A 66 4.66 3.39 12.05
CA ALA A 66 4.21 4.30 13.11
C ALA A 66 2.68 4.35 13.25
N LEU A 67 1.92 3.74 12.33
CA LEU A 67 0.48 3.60 12.44
C LEU A 67 0.16 2.54 13.50
N THR A 68 0.05 2.96 14.75
CA THR A 68 -0.44 2.11 15.84
C THR A 68 -1.77 2.66 16.35
N PRO A 69 -2.88 2.53 15.60
CA PRO A 69 -4.18 2.91 16.13
C PRO A 69 -4.57 1.91 17.22
N LYS A 70 -4.67 2.42 18.45
CA LYS A 70 -4.91 1.61 19.66
C LYS A 70 -6.25 0.87 19.59
N ASN A 71 -7.28 1.46 18.98
CA ASN A 71 -8.67 0.98 19.05
C ASN A 71 -9.44 1.06 17.71
N MET A 72 -8.77 1.16 16.55
CA MET A 72 -9.47 1.38 15.28
C MET A 72 -9.10 0.35 14.22
N VAL A 73 -10.11 -0.24 13.58
CA VAL A 73 -9.94 -1.07 12.39
C VAL A 73 -9.42 -0.20 11.26
N ILE A 74 -8.26 -0.57 10.73
CA ILE A 74 -7.62 0.12 9.61
C ILE A 74 -8.34 -0.30 8.33
N ASN A 75 -9.16 0.59 7.79
CA ASN A 75 -9.70 0.48 6.44
C ASN A 75 -8.88 1.34 5.47
N GLN A 76 -9.13 1.21 4.16
CA GLN A 76 -8.37 1.91 3.13
C GLN A 76 -8.41 3.44 3.29
N GLN A 77 -9.56 3.98 3.69
CA GLN A 77 -9.78 5.42 3.79
C GLN A 77 -9.05 6.02 5.01
N ASN A 78 -9.17 5.35 6.16
CA ASN A 78 -8.48 5.70 7.40
C ASN A 78 -6.96 5.57 7.23
N LEU A 79 -6.47 4.56 6.50
CA LEU A 79 -5.04 4.42 6.21
C LEU A 79 -4.52 5.63 5.41
N VAL A 80 -5.26 6.05 4.37
CA VAL A 80 -4.89 7.21 3.55
C VAL A 80 -4.87 8.49 4.38
N GLU A 81 -5.89 8.73 5.20
CA GLU A 81 -5.96 9.90 6.07
C GLU A 81 -4.81 9.93 7.08
N LEU A 82 -4.45 8.79 7.67
CA LEU A 82 -3.36 8.72 8.62
C LEU A 82 -1.98 8.91 7.95
N LEU A 83 -1.82 8.45 6.71
CA LEU A 83 -0.60 8.69 5.92
C LEU A 83 -0.47 10.17 5.47
N LEU A 84 -1.60 10.80 5.16
CA LEU A 84 -1.73 12.18 4.72
C LEU A 84 -2.18 13.08 5.90
N LYS A 85 -1.25 13.35 6.84
CA LYS A 85 -1.46 14.37 7.88
C LYS A 85 -1.84 15.72 7.22
N LYS A 86 -3.13 16.06 7.28
CA LYS A 86 -3.84 17.26 6.77
C LYS A 86 -4.23 17.25 5.29
N PRO A 87 -5.50 17.59 4.98
CA PRO A 87 -5.90 17.98 3.64
C PRO A 87 -5.36 19.39 3.37
N SER A 88 -4.12 19.50 2.90
CA SER A 88 -3.76 20.66 2.08
C SER A 88 -4.59 20.55 0.80
N ILE A 89 -5.43 21.57 0.54
CA ILE A 89 -6.22 21.73 -0.68
C ILE A 89 -5.29 21.48 -1.86
N ASN A 90 -5.44 20.31 -2.49
CA ASN A 90 -4.69 19.92 -3.66
C ASN A 90 -5.73 19.52 -4.71
N PRO A 91 -5.80 20.23 -5.85
CA PRO A 91 -6.76 19.92 -6.91
C PRO A 91 -6.47 18.59 -7.62
N PHE A 92 -5.34 17.94 -7.33
CA PHE A 92 -4.96 16.66 -7.91
C PHE A 92 -5.15 15.48 -6.94
N PRO A 93 -5.61 14.31 -7.42
CA PRO A 93 -5.80 13.13 -6.60
C PRO A 93 -4.45 12.61 -6.08
N LYS A 94 -4.28 12.59 -4.75
CA LYS A 94 -3.06 12.08 -4.09
C LYS A 94 -2.99 10.55 -4.04
N VAL A 95 -4.14 9.88 -4.17
CA VAL A 95 -4.28 8.42 -4.10
C VAL A 95 -5.20 7.96 -5.22
N ARG A 96 -4.81 6.88 -5.89
CA ARG A 96 -5.63 6.21 -6.90
C ARG A 96 -6.04 4.85 -6.35
N TYR A 97 -7.35 4.59 -6.36
CA TYR A 97 -7.93 3.29 -6.01
C TYR A 97 -8.04 2.45 -7.29
N THR A 98 -7.73 1.16 -7.21
CA THR A 98 -7.93 0.16 -8.26
C THR A 98 -8.22 -1.17 -7.59
#